data_AF-A0A8E2H8V6-F1
#
_entry.id   AF-A0A8E2H8V6-F1
#
_cell.length_a   1.000
_cell.length_b   1.000
_cell.length_c   1.000
_cell.angle_alpha   90.00
_cell.angle_beta   90.00
_cell.angle_gamma   90.00
#
_symmetry.space_group_name_H-M   'P 1'
#
loop_
_entity.id
_entity.type
_entity.pdbx_description
1 polymer ?
#
loop_
_entity_poly.entity_id
_entity_poly.type
_entity_poly.pdbx_seq_one_letter_code
_entity_poly.pdbx_strand_id
1 'polypeptide(L)'
;MFTELYFAQFLEGPGDEIDALFKRIRRDPRHERLDIVRESVQEVRVFPGWSMAYSGPHLFVGSQFSAFTALAGQRERARAADHLIATMAALVQAGRSTFN
;
A
#
# COMPACT_ATOMS: atom_id res chain seq x y z
N MET A 1 5.28 -3.89 -0.36
CA MET A 1 5.41 -4.63 0.92
C MET A 1 4.98 -6.06 0.67
N PHE A 2 5.72 -7.04 1.18
CA PHE A 2 5.46 -8.45 0.91
C PHE A 2 5.59 -9.26 2.21
N THR A 3 4.59 -10.07 2.51
CA THR A 3 4.72 -11.26 3.37
C THR A 3 4.70 -12.49 2.48
N GLU A 4 5.01 -13.69 2.99
CA GLU A 4 4.94 -14.91 2.17
C GLU A 4 3.57 -15.15 1.51
N LEU A 5 2.50 -14.53 2.01
CA LEU A 5 1.12 -14.75 1.56
C LEU A 5 0.45 -13.51 0.97
N TYR A 6 0.97 -12.30 1.21
CA TYR A 6 0.27 -11.08 0.86
C TYR A 6 1.18 -9.97 0.35
N PHE A 7 0.69 -9.20 -0.61
CA PHE A 7 1.37 -8.05 -1.19
C PHE A 7 0.51 -6.78 -1.05
N ALA A 8 1.15 -5.68 -0.66
CA ALA A 8 0.53 -4.36 -0.60
C ALA A 8 1.34 -3.35 -1.41
N GLN A 9 0.62 -2.56 -2.22
CA GLN A 9 1.17 -1.53 -3.09
C GLN A 9 0.30 -0.27 -3.00
N PHE A 10 0.97 0.89 -2.96
CA PHE A 10 0.33 2.19 -3.04
C PHE A 10 0.68 2.80 -4.41
N LEU A 11 -0.32 3.29 -5.14
CA LEU A 11 -0.16 3.82 -6.49
C LEU A 11 -0.57 5.30 -6.51
N GLU A 12 0.32 6.16 -7.02
CA GLU A 12 0.06 7.61 -7.18
C GLU A 12 0.45 8.07 -8.57
N GLY A 13 -0.41 8.85 -9.20
CA GLY A 13 -0.18 9.35 -10.55
C GLY A 13 -1.47 9.88 -11.19
N PRO A 14 -1.40 10.29 -12.47
CA PRO A 14 -2.57 10.66 -13.24
C PRO A 14 -3.58 9.51 -13.31
N GLY A 15 -4.89 9.82 -13.23
CA GLY A 15 -5.95 8.82 -13.19
C GLY A 15 -5.87 7.79 -14.31
N ASP A 16 -5.68 8.25 -15.55
CA ASP A 16 -5.58 7.36 -16.73
C ASP A 16 -4.38 6.40 -16.66
N GLU A 17 -3.25 6.87 -16.12
CA GLU A 17 -2.05 6.04 -15.94
C GLU A 17 -2.25 5.00 -14.83
N ILE A 18 -2.90 5.40 -13.73
CA ILE A 18 -3.25 4.52 -12.62
C ILE A 18 -4.23 3.44 -13.09
N ASP A 19 -5.25 3.80 -13.88
CA ASP A 19 -6.21 2.86 -14.44
C ASP A 19 -5.56 1.84 -15.38
N ALA A 20 -4.65 2.30 -16.24
CA ALA A 20 -3.91 1.43 -17.15
C ALA A 20 -3.01 0.46 -16.37
N LEU A 21 -2.30 0.95 -15.36
CA LEU A 21 -1.46 0.13 -14.49
C LEU A 21 -2.29 -0.87 -13.67
N PHE A 22 -3.41 -0.42 -13.10
CA PHE A 22 -4.32 -1.26 -12.32
C PHE A 22 -4.87 -2.42 -13.15
N LYS A 23 -5.26 -2.19 -14.41
CA LYS A 23 -5.70 -3.25 -15.34
C LYS A 23 -4.61 -4.30 -15.59
N ARG A 24 -3.34 -3.88 -15.66
CA ARG A 24 -2.20 -4.79 -15.81
C ARG A 24 -1.97 -5.60 -14.54
N ILE A 25 -1.93 -4.94 -13.40
CA ILE A 25 -1.78 -5.60 -12.09
C ILE A 25 -2.91 -6.62 -11.92
N ARG A 26 -4.17 -6.26 -12.13
CA ARG A 26 -5.30 -7.17 -11.97
C ARG A 26 -5.21 -8.47 -12.78
N ARG A 27 -4.51 -8.47 -13.92
CA ARG A 27 -4.33 -9.65 -14.79
C ARG A 27 -3.04 -10.44 -14.52
N ASP A 28 -2.22 -9.98 -13.59
CA ASP A 28 -0.94 -10.62 -13.29
C ASP A 28 -1.18 -11.98 -12.61
N PRO A 29 -0.66 -13.10 -13.17
CA PRO A 29 -0.89 -14.43 -12.63
C PRO A 29 -0.14 -14.71 -11.32
N ARG A 30 0.73 -13.78 -10.87
CA ARG A 30 1.47 -13.92 -9.61
C ARG A 30 0.60 -13.69 -8.37
N HIS A 31 -0.63 -13.19 -8.53
CA HIS A 31 -1.63 -13.12 -7.46
C HIS A 31 -2.98 -13.67 -7.90
N GLU A 32 -3.78 -14.10 -6.93
CA GLU A 32 -5.13 -14.64 -7.17
C GLU A 32 -6.23 -13.70 -6.67
N ARG A 33 -5.92 -12.86 -5.68
CA ARG A 33 -6.89 -11.96 -5.04
C ARG A 33 -6.33 -10.54 -4.95
N LEU A 34 -7.13 -9.59 -5.43
CA LEU A 34 -6.83 -8.17 -5.38
C LEU A 34 -7.99 -7.45 -4.69
N ASP A 35 -7.68 -6.76 -3.60
CA ASP A 35 -8.63 -5.94 -2.85
C ASP A 35 -8.15 -4.49 -2.85
N ILE A 36 -9.03 -3.55 -3.24
CA ILE A 36 -8.76 -2.12 -3.14
C ILE A 36 -9.04 -1.69 -1.70
N VAL A 37 -7.98 -1.29 -1.00
CA VAL A 37 -8.04 -0.90 0.41
C VAL A 37 -8.47 0.56 0.57
N ARG A 38 -8.01 1.44 -0.34
CA ARG A 38 -8.35 2.86 -0.39
C ARG A 38 -8.16 3.38 -1.82
N GLU A 39 -9.08 4.21 -2.27
CA GLU A 39 -9.01 4.94 -3.53
C GLU A 39 -9.46 6.38 -3.27
N SER A 40 -8.71 7.35 -3.77
CA SER A 40 -9.04 8.78 -3.60
C SER A 40 -8.32 9.63 -4.65
N VAL A 41 -8.99 10.69 -5.10
CA VAL A 41 -8.34 11.77 -5.84
C VAL A 41 -7.67 12.71 -4.83
N GLN A 42 -6.39 13.01 -5.04
CA GLN A 42 -5.61 13.89 -4.17
C GLN A 42 -4.85 14.91 -5.02
N GLU A 43 -4.84 16.17 -4.59
CA GLU A 43 -4.12 17.26 -5.28
C GLU A 43 -2.62 17.22 -5.02
N VAL A 44 -2.20 16.61 -3.91
CA VAL A 44 -0.80 16.52 -3.49
C VAL A 44 -0.43 15.05 -3.33
N ARG A 45 0.74 14.66 -3.85
CA ARG A 45 1.30 13.32 -3.62
C ARG A 45 1.56 13.11 -2.14
N VAL A 46 1.11 11.98 -1.61
CA VAL A 46 1.42 11.48 -0.27
C VAL A 46 2.91 11.13 -0.17
N PHE A 47 3.53 10.71 -1.28
CA PHE A 47 4.96 10.36 -1.34
C PHE A 47 5.75 11.20 -2.36
N PRO A 48 5.99 12.50 -2.10
CA PRO A 48 6.77 13.33 -3.01
C PRO A 48 8.24 12.88 -3.06
N GLY A 49 8.69 12.49 -4.26
CA GLY A 49 10.06 12.05 -4.56
C GLY A 49 10.34 10.56 -4.30
N TRP A 50 9.31 9.72 -4.28
CA TRP A 50 9.44 8.28 -4.08
C TRP A 50 8.77 7.52 -5.24
N SER A 51 9.54 6.81 -6.05
CA SER A 51 9.04 6.11 -7.24
C SER A 51 8.52 4.70 -6.93
N MET A 52 9.19 3.99 -6.01
CA MET A 52 8.74 2.73 -5.41
C MET A 52 9.73 2.36 -4.29
N ALA A 53 9.26 1.91 -3.14
CA ALA A 53 10.15 1.26 -2.18
C ALA A 53 9.65 -0.08 -1.72
N TYR A 54 10.61 -0.99 -1.67
CA TYR A 54 10.49 -2.28 -1.07
C TYR A 54 10.86 -2.17 0.41
N SER A 55 9.86 -2.05 1.28
CA SER A 55 10.05 -2.43 2.68
C SER A 55 9.88 -3.95 2.71
N GLY A 56 10.96 -4.67 2.99
CA GLY A 56 10.98 -6.14 3.12
C GLY A 56 10.11 -6.62 4.29
N PRO A 57 10.29 -7.86 4.78
CA PRO A 57 9.48 -8.40 5.86
C PRO A 57 9.82 -7.72 7.19
N HIS A 58 9.38 -6.47 7.37
CA HIS A 58 9.33 -5.84 8.67
C HIS A 58 8.18 -6.51 9.42
N LEU A 59 8.53 -7.41 10.36
CA LEU A 59 7.61 -8.20 11.18
C LEU A 59 6.42 -7.41 11.74
N PHE A 60 6.59 -6.10 11.94
CA PHE A 60 5.57 -5.17 12.42
C PHE A 60 4.41 -4.91 11.44
N VAL A 61 4.62 -5.02 10.12
CA VAL A 61 3.54 -4.75 9.16
C VAL A 61 2.78 -6.01 8.77
N GLY A 62 3.39 -7.19 8.92
CA GLY A 62 2.69 -8.45 8.77
C GLY A 62 1.51 -8.59 9.74
N SER A 63 1.67 -8.17 11.00
CA SER A 63 0.61 -8.19 12.01
C SER A 63 -0.50 -7.17 11.75
N GLN A 64 -0.16 -5.99 11.23
CA GLN A 64 -1.12 -4.95 10.85
C GLN A 64 -1.94 -5.38 9.62
N PHE A 65 -1.30 -6.09 8.69
CA PHE A 65 -1.95 -6.60 7.50
C PHE A 65 -2.88 -7.78 7.80
N SER A 66 -2.47 -8.72 8.67
CA SER A 66 -3.36 -9.80 9.12
C SER A 66 -4.57 -9.25 9.87
N ALA A 67 -4.37 -8.25 10.73
CA ALA A 67 -5.46 -7.52 11.38
C ALA A 67 -6.42 -6.93 10.34
N PHE A 68 -5.93 -6.22 9.31
CA PHE A 68 -6.77 -5.68 8.24
C PHE A 68 -7.62 -6.75 7.54
N THR A 69 -7.02 -7.89 7.16
CA THR A 69 -7.75 -8.98 6.48
C THR A 69 -8.80 -9.64 7.37
N ALA A 70 -8.61 -9.62 8.70
CA ALA A 70 -9.54 -10.19 9.67
C ALA A 70 -10.73 -9.27 10.01
N LEU A 71 -10.67 -7.97 9.67
CA LEU A 71 -11.75 -7.04 9.94
C LEU A 71 -12.96 -7.32 9.04
N ALA A 72 -14.14 -7.42 9.64
CA ALA A 72 -15.39 -7.66 8.92
C ALA A 72 -16.13 -6.36 8.52
N GLY A 73 -15.98 -5.28 9.30
CA GLY A 73 -16.69 -4.03 9.07
C GLY A 73 -15.98 -3.06 8.12
N GLN A 74 -16.74 -2.45 7.22
CA GLN A 74 -16.24 -1.46 6.26
C GLN A 74 -15.55 -0.26 6.94
N ARG A 75 -16.08 0.20 8.08
CA ARG A 75 -15.49 1.31 8.84
C ARG A 75 -14.17 0.94 9.51
N GLU A 76 -14.05 -0.28 10.00
CA GLU A 76 -12.83 -0.76 10.66
C GLU A 76 -11.73 -0.96 9.62
N ARG A 77 -12.09 -1.55 8.46
CA ARG A 77 -11.21 -1.66 7.30
C ARG A 77 -10.69 -0.29 6.87
N ALA A 78 -11.56 0.72 6.74
CA ALA A 78 -11.13 2.08 6.38
C ALA A 78 -10.14 2.69 7.38
N ARG A 79 -10.36 2.52 8.69
CA ARG A 79 -9.41 2.99 9.72
C ARG A 79 -8.07 2.26 9.67
N ALA A 80 -8.10 0.94 9.50
CA ALA A 80 -6.91 0.13 9.36
C ALA A 80 -6.14 0.46 8.08
N ALA A 81 -6.84 0.75 6.98
CA ALA A 81 -6.26 1.28 5.74
C ALA A 81 -5.50 2.58 5.98
N ASP A 82 -6.14 3.55 6.64
CA ASP A 82 -5.54 4.85 6.93
C ASP A 82 -4.29 4.70 7.81
N HIS A 83 -4.34 3.79 8.80
CA HIS A 83 -3.19 3.48 9.64
C HIS A 83 -2.05 2.77 8.89
N LEU A 84 -2.37 1.86 7.97
CA LEU A 84 -1.39 1.20 7.10
C LEU A 84 -0.69 2.22 6.19
N ILE A 85 -1.45 3.13 5.56
CA ILE A 85 -0.92 4.20 4.72
C ILE A 85 0.00 5.12 5.53
N ALA A 86 -0.40 5.52 6.74
CA ALA A 86 0.43 6.33 7.63
C ALA A 86 1.71 5.60 8.06
N THR A 87 1.64 4.30 8.31
CA THR A 87 2.82 3.47 8.65
C THR A 87 3.77 3.37 7.46
N MET A 88 3.24 3.14 6.25
CA MET A 88 4.03 3.16 5.02
C MET A 88 4.70 4.52 4.85
N ALA A 89 3.98 5.62 5.10
CA ALA A 89 4.52 6.98 5.07
C ALA A 89 5.67 7.23 6.04
N ALA A 90 5.51 6.79 7.29
CA ALA A 90 6.57 6.90 8.28
C ALA A 90 7.81 6.09 7.87
N LEU A 91 7.65 4.88 7.32
CA LEU A 91 8.76 4.06 6.84
C LEU A 91 9.48 4.70 5.64
N VAL A 92 8.75 5.36 4.73
CA VAL A 92 9.35 6.14 3.63
C VAL A 92 10.30 7.21 4.15
N GLN A 93 9.81 7.97 5.13
CA GLN A 93 10.53 9.11 5.68
C GLN A 93 11.71 8.65 6.53
N ALA A 94 11.53 7.61 7.36
CA ALA A 94 12.60 7.03 8.17
C ALA A 94 13.72 6.41 7.31
N GLY A 95 13.37 5.72 6.22
CA GLY A 95 14.34 5.15 5.27
C GLY A 95 15.10 6.21 4.46
N ARG A 96 14.59 7.44 4.35
CA ARG A 96 15.33 8.58 3.80
C ARG A 96 16.35 9.16 4.78
N SER A 97 16.15 9.01 6.09
CA SER A 97 17.07 9.50 7.11
C SER A 97 18.32 8.63 7.32
N THR A 98 18.33 7.38 6.86
CA THR A 98 19.48 6.46 6.95
C THR A 98 20.42 6.52 5.75
N PHE A 99 20.09 7.31 4.72
CA PHE A 99 20.97 7.60 3.58
C PHE A 99 21.19 9.11 3.48
N ASN A 100 21.82 9.71 4.49
CA ASN A 100 22.44 11.04 4.37
C ASN A 100 23.71 11.08 5.24
#